data_AF-A0A1R1IQF3-F1
#
_entry.id   AF-A0A1R1IQF3-F1
#
_cell.length_a   1.000
_cell.length_b   1.000
_cell.length_c   1.000
_cell.angle_alpha   90.00
_cell.angle_beta   90.00
_cell.angle_gamma   90.00
#
_symmetry.space_group_name_H-M   'P 1'
#
loop_
_entity.id
_entity.type
_entity.pdbx_description
1 polymer ?
#
loop_
_entity_poly.entity_id
_entity_poly.type
_entity_poly.pdbx_seq_one_letter_code
_entity_poly.pdbx_strand_id
1 'polypeptide(L)'
;MALLNTATSRPDPKAFDQAMQRIYDEATAFGYRPTYLLKMLGEHGGVEAARLLIRGSATSGFDRLWEEKRLDLSVEALILQPEWQDLFNEDDKKAARRRLQQYGYRVSNADTDLS
;
A
#
# COMPACT_ATOMS: atom_id res chain seq x y z
N MET A 1 -17.08 15.14 -29.90
CA MET A 1 -15.64 14.80 -29.92
C MET A 1 -14.98 15.46 -28.71
N ALA A 2 -15.13 14.87 -27.52
CA ALA A 2 -14.47 15.35 -26.31
C ALA A 2 -13.20 14.52 -26.12
N LEU A 3 -12.04 15.16 -26.28
CA LEU A 3 -10.75 14.58 -25.93
C LEU A 3 -10.64 14.60 -24.40
N LEU A 4 -10.94 13.48 -23.74
CA LEU A 4 -10.53 13.26 -22.36
C LEU A 4 -9.02 13.06 -22.36
N ASN A 5 -8.30 14.16 -22.13
CA ASN A 5 -6.89 14.13 -21.76
C ASN A 5 -6.81 13.58 -20.33
N THR A 6 -6.83 12.25 -20.19
CA THR A 6 -6.39 11.60 -18.95
C THR A 6 -4.87 11.71 -18.91
N ALA A 7 -4.37 12.89 -18.53
CA ALA A 7 -3.02 13.00 -18.06
C ALA A 7 -2.93 12.13 -16.80
N THR A 8 -2.49 10.89 -16.97
CA THR A 8 -1.90 10.09 -15.90
C THR A 8 -0.68 10.88 -15.43
N SER A 9 -0.92 11.85 -14.54
CA SER A 9 0.14 12.52 -13.80
C SER A 9 0.96 11.42 -13.15
N ARG A 10 2.28 11.42 -13.39
CA ARG A 10 3.19 10.52 -12.69
C ARG A 10 2.85 10.59 -11.19
N PRO A 11 2.78 9.44 -10.50
CA PRO A 11 2.51 9.47 -9.07
C PRO A 11 3.54 10.34 -8.35
N ASP A 12 3.05 11.25 -7.52
CA ASP A 12 3.88 12.14 -6.72
C ASP A 12 4.29 11.40 -5.42
N PRO A 13 5.59 11.21 -5.15
CA PRO A 13 6.06 10.64 -3.88
C PRO A 13 5.46 11.33 -2.65
N LYS A 14 5.23 12.65 -2.68
CA LYS A 14 4.59 13.35 -1.54
C LYS A 14 3.12 12.95 -1.36
N ALA A 15 2.41 12.68 -2.45
CA ALA A 15 1.04 12.19 -2.37
C ALA A 15 1.01 10.75 -1.82
N PHE A 16 2.04 9.94 -2.13
CA PHE A 16 2.21 8.63 -1.51
C PHE A 16 2.53 8.71 -0.01
N ASP A 17 3.37 9.66 0.42
CA ASP A 17 3.62 9.91 1.85
C ASP A 17 2.31 10.22 2.61
N GLN A 18 1.44 11.04 2.01
CA GLN A 18 0.13 11.33 2.58
C GLN A 18 -0.77 10.09 2.61
N ALA A 19 -0.73 9.24 1.59
CA ALA A 19 -1.49 7.99 1.58
C ALA A 19 -1.00 7.03 2.68
N MET A 20 0.32 6.94 2.90
CA MET A 20 0.91 6.18 4.01
C MET A 20 0.51 6.74 5.39
N GLN A 21 0.39 8.07 5.52
CA GLN A 21 -0.13 8.68 6.74
C GLN A 21 -1.62 8.36 6.95
N ARG A 22 -2.43 8.35 5.88
CA ARG A 22 -3.86 8.00 5.98
C ARG A 22 -4.08 6.58 6.47
N ILE A 23 -3.33 5.60 5.98
CA ILE A 23 -3.47 4.22 6.50
C ILE A 23 -3.06 4.11 7.97
N TYR A 24 -2.10 4.92 8.43
CA TYR A 24 -1.78 5.04 9.86
C TYR A 24 -2.96 5.62 10.64
N ASP A 25 -3.52 6.73 10.17
CA ASP A 25 -4.62 7.42 10.85
C ASP A 25 -5.86 6.50 10.93
N GLU A 26 -6.21 5.83 9.83
CA GLU A 26 -7.30 4.84 9.80
C GLU A 26 -7.03 3.65 10.73
N ALA A 27 -5.79 3.19 10.82
CA ALA A 27 -5.41 2.17 11.79
C ALA A 27 -5.70 2.62 13.22
N THR A 28 -5.30 3.86 13.55
CA THR A 28 -5.53 4.42 14.88
C THR A 28 -7.00 4.63 15.19
N ALA A 29 -7.84 4.92 14.19
CA ALA A 29 -9.27 5.15 14.36
C ALA A 29 -10.01 3.91 14.87
N PHE A 30 -9.54 2.70 14.58
CA PHE A 30 -10.08 1.46 15.18
C PHE A 30 -9.27 0.94 16.37
N GLY A 31 -8.32 1.72 16.90
CA GLY A 31 -7.58 1.42 18.12
C GLY A 31 -6.27 0.65 17.93
N TYR A 32 -5.81 0.45 16.69
CA TYR A 32 -4.48 -0.09 16.42
C TYR A 32 -3.48 1.03 16.12
N ARG A 33 -2.39 1.11 16.88
CA ARG A 33 -1.36 2.14 16.68
C ARG A 33 -0.06 1.55 16.10
N PRO A 34 0.16 1.57 14.78
CA PRO A 34 1.37 1.02 14.14
C PRO A 34 2.58 1.94 14.34
N THR A 35 3.18 1.93 15.53
CA THR A 35 4.33 2.80 15.88
C THR A 35 5.55 2.58 14.99
N TYR A 36 5.77 1.35 14.52
CA TYR A 36 6.86 1.05 13.60
C TYR A 36 6.67 1.71 12.23
N LEU A 37 5.44 1.69 11.68
CA LEU A 37 5.11 2.40 10.44
C LEU A 37 5.38 3.91 10.58
N LEU A 38 4.91 4.52 11.67
CA LEU A 38 5.13 5.95 11.94
C LEU A 38 6.63 6.29 12.01
N LYS A 39 7.42 5.44 12.67
CA LYS A 39 8.87 5.60 12.74
C LYS A 39 9.48 5.57 11.34
N MET A 40 9.15 4.56 10.54
CA MET A 40 9.66 4.41 9.19
C MET A 40 9.29 5.61 8.30
N LEU A 41 8.08 6.15 8.43
CA LEU A 41 7.67 7.35 7.72
C LEU A 41 8.49 8.58 8.10
N GLY A 42 8.75 8.78 9.40
CA GLY A 42 9.58 9.89 9.88
C GLY A 42 11.04 9.81 9.47
N GLU A 43 11.60 8.61 9.35
CA GLU A 43 13.02 8.39 9.02
C GLU A 43 13.29 8.32 7.52
N HIS A 44 12.35 7.80 6.72
CA HIS A 44 12.60 7.46 5.32
C HIS A 44 11.60 8.07 4.32
N GLY A 45 10.49 8.66 4.78
CA GLY A 45 9.37 9.00 3.90
C GLY A 45 8.63 7.76 3.39
N GLY A 46 7.52 7.95 2.68
CA GLY A 46 6.58 6.90 2.31
C GLY A 46 7.13 5.87 1.34
N VAL A 47 7.72 6.31 0.22
CA VAL A 47 8.19 5.39 -0.83
C VAL A 47 9.31 4.47 -0.33
N GLU A 48 10.35 5.04 0.31
CA GLU A 48 11.45 4.23 0.84
C GLU A 48 11.03 3.40 2.05
N ALA A 49 10.17 3.92 2.94
CA ALA A 49 9.58 3.11 4.01
C ALA A 49 8.83 1.89 3.44
N ALA A 50 8.02 2.08 2.39
CA ALA A 50 7.27 1.00 1.77
C ALA A 50 8.19 -0.07 1.16
N ARG A 51 9.27 0.33 0.46
CA ARG A 51 10.28 -0.59 -0.06
C ARG A 51 10.97 -1.38 1.05
N LEU A 52 11.34 -0.72 2.15
CA LEU A 52 11.98 -1.39 3.29
C LEU A 52 11.04 -2.38 3.97
N LEU A 53 9.78 -2.00 4.19
CA LEU A 53 8.76 -2.84 4.82
C LEU A 53 8.40 -4.07 3.98
N ILE A 54 8.36 -3.94 2.65
CA ILE A 54 8.03 -5.07 1.77
C ILE A 54 9.19 -6.05 1.57
N ARG A 55 10.43 -5.56 1.62
CA ARG A 55 11.64 -6.39 1.51
C ARG A 55 12.01 -7.08 2.82
N GLY A 56 11.61 -6.50 3.96
CA GLY A 56 11.72 -7.13 5.27
C GLY A 56 10.78 -8.32 5.45
N SER A 57 10.90 -9.01 6.58
CA SER A 57 9.91 -10.02 7.00
C SER A 57 8.57 -9.38 7.35
N ALA A 58 7.49 -10.16 7.30
CA ALA A 58 6.20 -9.71 7.80
C ALA A 58 6.36 -9.16 9.22
N THR A 59 5.81 -7.98 9.46
CA THR A 59 5.86 -7.33 10.78
C THR A 59 4.58 -7.67 11.54
N SER A 60 4.63 -7.62 12.87
CA SER A 60 3.45 -7.82 13.72
C SER A 60 2.28 -6.89 13.38
N GLY A 61 2.55 -5.75 12.72
CA GLY A 61 1.50 -4.87 12.24
C GLY A 61 0.69 -5.42 11.08
N PHE A 62 1.31 -6.21 10.19
CA PHE A 62 0.59 -6.85 9.10
C PHE A 62 -0.36 -7.94 9.63
N ASP A 63 0.12 -8.77 10.56
CA ASP A 63 -0.71 -9.81 11.21
C ASP A 63 -1.91 -9.19 11.93
N ARG A 64 -1.69 -8.07 12.64
CA ARG A 64 -2.76 -7.33 13.31
C ARG A 64 -3.82 -6.81 12.33
N LEU A 65 -3.41 -6.25 11.20
CA LEU A 65 -4.35 -5.81 10.16
C LEU A 65 -5.14 -6.99 9.57
N TRP A 66 -4.51 -8.16 9.44
CA TRP A 66 -5.18 -9.36 8.98
C TRP A 66 -6.23 -9.87 9.97
N GLU A 67 -5.92 -9.92 11.27
CA GLU A 67 -6.87 -10.29 12.33
C GLU A 67 -8.11 -9.38 12.32
N GLU A 68 -7.91 -8.08 12.09
CA GLU A 68 -8.96 -7.07 12.03
C GLU A 68 -9.66 -7.01 10.67
N LYS A 69 -9.29 -7.87 9.71
CA LYS A 69 -9.80 -7.89 8.33
C LYS A 69 -9.61 -6.54 7.61
N ARG A 70 -8.57 -5.80 7.96
CA ARG A 70 -8.22 -4.47 7.43
C ARG A 70 -6.91 -4.47 6.62
N LEU A 71 -6.67 -5.52 5.84
CA LEU A 71 -5.50 -5.58 4.95
C LEU A 71 -5.56 -4.53 3.82
N ASP A 72 -6.69 -3.87 3.60
CA ASP A 72 -6.80 -2.66 2.78
C ASP A 72 -5.89 -1.52 3.29
N LEU A 73 -5.60 -1.48 4.59
CA LEU A 73 -4.70 -0.51 5.23
C LEU A 73 -3.24 -0.95 5.26
N SER A 74 -2.92 -2.06 4.61
CA SER A 74 -1.55 -2.55 4.55
C SER A 74 -0.74 -1.77 3.50
N VAL A 75 0.57 -1.69 3.72
CA VAL A 75 1.49 -1.08 2.75
C VAL A 75 1.48 -1.86 1.43
N GLU A 76 1.31 -3.17 1.52
CA GLU A 76 1.19 -4.11 0.41
C GLU A 76 0.00 -3.75 -0.48
N ALA A 77 -1.18 -3.51 0.12
CA ALA A 77 -2.37 -3.13 -0.63
C ALA A 77 -2.18 -1.77 -1.29
N LEU A 78 -1.56 -0.81 -0.57
CA LEU A 78 -1.30 0.52 -1.10
C LEU A 78 -0.34 0.51 -2.30
N ILE A 79 0.75 -0.27 -2.24
CA ILE A 79 1.71 -0.45 -3.36
C ILE A 79 1.02 -0.92 -4.65
N LEU A 80 -0.03 -1.74 -4.52
CA LEU A 80 -0.72 -2.36 -5.64
C LEU A 80 -1.87 -1.54 -6.21
N GLN A 81 -2.21 -0.40 -5.60
CA GLN A 81 -3.23 0.47 -6.17
C GLN A 81 -2.72 1.06 -7.51
N PRO A 82 -3.57 1.14 -8.55
CA PRO A 82 -3.19 1.67 -9.86
C PRO A 82 -2.55 3.04 -9.81
N GLU A 83 -2.95 3.87 -8.85
CA GLU A 83 -2.46 5.21 -8.62
C GLU A 83 -1.00 5.26 -8.15
N TRP A 84 -0.49 4.20 -7.51
CA TRP A 84 0.83 4.18 -6.87
C TRP A 84 1.80 3.19 -7.48
N GLN A 85 1.31 2.19 -8.22
CA GLN A 85 2.12 1.06 -8.71
C GLN A 85 3.33 1.48 -9.56
N ASP A 86 3.30 2.66 -10.20
CA ASP A 86 4.40 3.18 -11.02
C ASP A 86 5.56 3.76 -10.18
N LEU A 87 5.36 3.98 -8.87
CA LEU A 87 6.44 4.34 -7.94
C LEU A 87 7.33 3.14 -7.57
N PHE A 88 6.84 1.92 -7.81
CA PHE A 88 7.43 0.67 -7.35
C PHE A 88 7.87 -0.20 -8.52
N ASN A 89 8.98 -0.90 -8.34
CA ASN A 89 9.43 -1.84 -9.37
C ASN A 89 8.61 -3.14 -9.31
N GLU A 90 8.76 -4.00 -10.32
CA GLU A 90 8.02 -5.26 -10.38
C GLU A 90 8.31 -6.20 -9.20
N ASP A 91 9.52 -6.15 -8.62
CA ASP A 91 9.87 -7.01 -7.49
C ASP A 91 9.17 -6.58 -6.21
N ASP A 92 9.08 -5.27 -5.96
CA ASP A 92 8.34 -4.70 -4.84
C ASP A 92 6.84 -5.07 -4.97
N LYS A 93 6.27 -4.94 -6.17
CA LYS A 93 4.86 -5.33 -6.45
C LYS A 93 4.63 -6.84 -6.31
N LYS A 94 5.56 -7.68 -6.78
CA LYS A 94 5.49 -9.14 -6.60
C LYS A 94 5.55 -9.53 -5.13
N ALA A 95 6.40 -8.89 -4.34
CA ALA A 95 6.51 -9.14 -2.91
C ALA A 95 5.21 -8.76 -2.17
N ALA A 96 4.62 -7.61 -2.51
CA ALA A 96 3.31 -7.18 -1.99
C ALA A 96 2.20 -8.19 -2.31
N ARG A 97 2.06 -8.59 -3.59
CA ARG A 97 1.07 -9.59 -4.01
C ARG A 97 1.25 -10.91 -3.27
N ARG A 98 2.49 -11.41 -3.20
CA ARG A 98 2.79 -12.68 -2.54
C ARG A 98 2.38 -12.65 -1.07
N ARG A 99 2.69 -11.57 -0.36
CA ARG A 99 2.35 -11.43 1.07
C ARG A 99 0.84 -11.39 1.28
N LEU A 100 0.10 -10.61 0.50
CA LEU A 100 -1.37 -10.56 0.59
C LEU A 100 -2.01 -11.94 0.28
N GLN A 101 -1.51 -12.64 -0.74
CA GLN A 101 -1.99 -13.96 -1.11
C GLN A 101 -1.74 -15.03 -0.05
N GLN A 102 -0.59 -14.98 0.66
CA GLN A 102 -0.28 -15.89 1.77
C GLN A 102 -1.34 -15.85 2.88
N TYR A 103 -2.02 -14.71 3.03
CA TYR A 103 -3.06 -14.48 4.03
C TYR A 103 -4.49 -14.52 3.45
N GLY A 104 -4.63 -14.99 2.21
CA GLY A 104 -5.92 -15.15 1.53
C GLY A 104 -6.57 -13.85 1.03
N TYR A 105 -5.85 -12.73 1.03
CA TYR A 105 -6.37 -11.45 0.55
C TYR A 105 -6.34 -11.40 -0.98
N ARG A 106 -7.52 -11.20 -1.59
CA ARG A 106 -7.66 -11.03 -3.04
C ARG A 106 -7.49 -9.57 -3.39
N VAL A 107 -6.40 -9.27 -4.09
CA VAL A 107 -6.22 -7.97 -4.73
C VAL A 107 -7.15 -7.93 -5.93
N SER A 108 -8.28 -7.24 -5.80
CA SER A 108 -9.16 -6.96 -6.93
C SER A 108 -8.47 -5.95 -7.83
N ASN A 109 -7.80 -6.43 -8.88
CA ASN A 109 -7.48 -5.59 -10.02
C ASN A 109 -8.82 -5.20 -10.64
N ALA A 110 -9.27 -3.97 -10.43
CA ALA A 110 -10.30 -3.40 -11.29
C ALA A 110 -9.67 -3.31 -12.69
N ASP A 111 -9.89 -4.34 -13.51
CA ASP A 111 -9.83 -4.39 -14.98
C ASP A 111 -9.71 -5.85 -15.45
N THR A 112 -10.71 -6.69 -15.16
CA THR A 112 -11.04 -7.85 -16.01
C THR A 112 -12.49 -8.26 -15.75
N ASP A 113 -13.44 -7.47 -16.24
CA ASP A 113 -14.77 -8.01 -16.54
C ASP A 113 -15.30 -7.38 -17.84
N LEU A 114 -14.77 -7.92 -18.94
CA LEU A 114 -15.41 -7.94 -20.25
C LEU A 114 -15.46 -9.43 -20.62
N SER A 115 -16.52 -10.11 -20.18
CA SER A 115 -16.97 -11.39 -20.74
C SER A 115 -18.48 -11.48 -20.62
#